data_AF-X0UQK9-F1
#
_entry.id   AF-X0UQK9-F1
#
_cell.length_a   1.000
_cell.length_b   1.000
_cell.length_c   1.000
_cell.angle_alpha   90.00
_cell.angle_beta   90.00
_cell.angle_gamma   90.00
#
_symmetry.space_group_name_H-M   'P 1'
#
loop_
_entity.id
_entity.type
_entity.pdbx_description
1 polymer ?
#
loop_
_entity_poly.entity_id
_entity_poly.type
_entity_poly.pdbx_seq_one_letter_code
_entity_poly.pdbx_strand_id
1 'polypeptide(L)'
;ACALAGGDYQGDGTNCSPNLCPQVGACCYGDGSCLVQTDAACALAGGDYQGDGTDCSPNLCPQVGACCYGDGSCLVQTDAACALAGGDYQGDGTDCSPNLCPQVGACCYGDGSCLVQTDAACALAGGDYQGDGTNCSPNLCPQVGACCYRDGSCLVQTDAACALAGGDYQGDGTNCSPNLCPQVGACCYGDGSCLVQTDAACALAGGDYQGDGTNCSPNLCPQVGACCYGDGSCLVQTDAACALAGGDYQGDGTNCSPNLCPQVG
;
A
#
# COMPACT_ATOMS: atom_id res chain seq x y z
N ALA A 1 -24.76 49.61 -55.06
CA ALA A 1 -23.48 48.88 -55.14
C ALA A 1 -23.25 48.03 -53.89
N CYS A 2 -24.12 47.06 -53.60
CA CYS A 2 -23.97 46.14 -52.46
C CYS A 2 -23.22 44.85 -52.84
N ALA A 3 -23.32 44.42 -54.10
CA ALA A 3 -22.78 43.13 -54.55
C ALA A 3 -21.25 43.05 -54.74
N LEU A 4 -20.51 44.16 -54.59
CA LEU A 4 -19.04 44.20 -54.76
C LEU A 4 -18.26 44.27 -53.44
N ALA A 5 -18.95 44.34 -52.29
CA ALA A 5 -18.33 44.44 -50.96
C ALA A 5 -18.91 43.45 -49.93
N GLY A 6 -19.72 42.47 -50.35
CA GLY A 6 -20.35 41.50 -49.44
C GLY A 6 -21.53 42.05 -48.64
N GLY A 7 -22.20 43.10 -49.11
CA GLY A 7 -23.37 43.67 -48.45
C GLY A 7 -24.69 43.10 -48.97
N ASP A 8 -25.66 42.92 -48.08
CA ASP A 8 -27.04 42.56 -48.43
C ASP A 8 -27.85 43.78 -48.87
N TYR A 9 -28.54 43.66 -50.00
CA TYR A 9 -29.35 44.73 -50.57
C TYR A 9 -30.71 44.84 -49.85
N GLN A 10 -30.96 45.98 -49.21
CA GLN A 10 -32.17 46.23 -48.39
C GLN A 10 -33.29 47.00 -49.12
N GLY A 11 -33.20 47.18 -50.44
CA GLY A 11 -34.20 47.88 -51.26
C GLY A 11 -33.89 49.37 -51.51
N ASP A 12 -34.45 49.91 -52.59
CA ASP A 12 -34.23 51.30 -53.02
C ASP A 12 -34.81 52.31 -52.02
N GLY A 13 -34.01 53.31 -51.63
CA GLY A 13 -34.43 54.38 -50.70
C GLY A 13 -34.22 54.09 -49.21
N THR A 14 -33.60 52.97 -48.85
CA THR A 14 -33.20 52.70 -47.46
C THR A 14 -32.00 53.57 -47.06
N ASN A 15 -32.16 54.34 -45.98
CA ASN A 15 -31.07 55.12 -45.38
C ASN A 15 -30.15 54.15 -44.61
N CYS A 16 -28.83 54.32 -44.75
CA CYS A 16 -27.83 53.54 -44.01
C CYS A 16 -27.73 53.96 -42.52
N SER A 17 -28.77 54.60 -41.99
CA SER A 17 -28.86 55.12 -40.64
C SER A 17 -30.25 54.84 -40.05
N PRO A 18 -30.34 54.06 -38.96
CA PRO A 18 -29.23 53.33 -38.35
C PRO A 18 -28.66 52.27 -39.30
N ASN A 19 -27.40 51.88 -39.10
CA ASN A 19 -26.75 50.86 -39.92
C ASN A 19 -27.52 49.53 -39.77
N LEU A 20 -28.24 49.14 -40.83
CA LEU A 20 -29.12 47.97 -40.87
C LEU A 20 -28.37 46.67 -41.19
N CYS A 21 -27.06 46.73 -41.44
CA CYS A 21 -26.24 45.52 -41.54
C CYS A 21 -26.18 44.82 -40.17
N PRO A 22 -26.22 43.47 -40.12
CA PRO A 22 -25.99 42.74 -38.87
C PRO A 22 -24.65 43.20 -38.29
N GLN A 23 -24.69 43.83 -37.12
CA GLN A 23 -23.47 44.20 -36.43
C GLN A 23 -22.78 42.91 -35.96
N VAL A 24 -21.48 42.83 -36.22
CA VAL A 24 -20.64 41.70 -35.81
C VAL A 24 -19.52 42.21 -34.91
N GLY A 25 -19.05 41.31 -34.07
CA GLY A 25 -18.02 41.55 -33.07
C GLY A 25 -17.36 40.23 -32.68
N ALA A 26 -16.27 40.33 -31.93
CA ALA A 26 -15.59 39.17 -31.36
C ALA A 26 -16.51 38.46 -30.36
N CYS A 27 -16.61 37.15 -30.52
CA CYS A 27 -17.28 36.24 -29.61
C CYS A 27 -16.25 35.30 -29.01
N CYS A 28 -16.16 35.31 -27.69
CA CYS A 28 -15.19 34.53 -26.93
C CYS A 28 -15.83 33.28 -26.33
N TYR A 29 -15.17 32.15 -26.48
CA TYR A 29 -15.60 30.88 -25.91
C TYR A 29 -14.71 30.46 -24.74
N GLY A 30 -15.22 29.54 -23.90
CA GLY A 30 -14.51 29.05 -22.73
C GLY A 30 -13.23 28.25 -23.03
N ASP A 31 -13.05 27.79 -24.27
CA ASP A 31 -11.84 27.13 -24.77
C ASP A 31 -10.80 28.14 -25.32
N GLY A 32 -11.05 29.45 -25.17
CA GLY A 32 -10.19 30.52 -25.67
C GLY A 32 -10.31 30.78 -27.17
N SER A 33 -11.20 30.06 -27.87
CA SER A 33 -11.49 30.35 -29.28
C SER A 33 -12.24 31.67 -29.44
N CYS A 34 -11.98 32.33 -30.57
CA CYS A 34 -12.58 33.61 -30.92
C CYS A 34 -13.14 33.55 -32.35
N LEU A 35 -14.41 33.91 -32.50
CA LEU A 35 -15.06 34.06 -33.81
C LEU A 35 -15.68 35.44 -33.93
N VAL A 36 -15.58 36.07 -35.10
CA VAL A 36 -16.32 37.30 -35.40
C VAL A 36 -17.69 36.94 -35.94
N GLN A 37 -18.74 37.23 -35.18
CA GLN A 37 -20.13 36.88 -35.52
C GLN A 37 -21.11 37.87 -34.89
N THR A 38 -22.41 37.69 -35.08
CA THR A 38 -23.44 38.54 -34.46
C THR A 38 -23.63 38.19 -32.98
N ASP A 39 -24.08 39.14 -32.17
CA ASP A 39 -24.42 38.93 -30.75
C ASP A 39 -25.37 37.74 -30.56
N ALA A 40 -26.42 37.64 -31.38
CA ALA A 40 -27.37 36.54 -31.32
C ALA A 40 -26.73 35.17 -31.63
N ALA A 41 -25.80 35.09 -32.58
CA ALA A 41 -25.08 33.85 -32.90
C ALA A 41 -24.09 33.49 -31.77
N CYS A 42 -23.44 34.49 -31.19
CA CYS A 42 -22.53 34.32 -30.05
C CYS A 42 -23.27 33.75 -28.83
N ALA A 43 -24.37 34.37 -28.44
CA ALA A 43 -25.20 33.91 -27.33
C ALA A 43 -25.78 32.51 -27.56
N LEU A 44 -26.23 32.20 -28.80
CA LEU A 44 -26.75 30.88 -29.15
C LEU A 44 -25.67 29.78 -29.03
N ALA A 45 -24.43 30.13 -29.36
CA ALA A 45 -23.27 29.24 -29.23
C ALA A 45 -22.67 29.23 -27.81
N GLY A 46 -23.24 29.99 -26.87
CA GLY A 46 -22.79 30.05 -25.47
C GLY A 46 -21.48 30.82 -25.26
N GLY A 47 -21.13 31.73 -26.18
CA GLY A 47 -19.96 32.60 -26.04
C GLY A 47 -20.30 33.98 -25.47
N ASP A 48 -19.26 34.69 -25.04
CA ASP A 48 -19.33 36.06 -24.51
C ASP A 48 -19.00 37.08 -25.62
N TYR A 49 -19.99 37.89 -25.97
CA TYR A 49 -19.88 38.90 -27.02
C TYR A 49 -19.14 40.14 -26.51
N GLN A 50 -18.09 40.58 -27.22
CA GLN A 50 -17.22 41.68 -26.80
C GLN A 50 -17.70 43.05 -27.31
N GLY A 51 -18.83 43.09 -28.03
CA GLY A 51 -19.44 44.31 -28.56
C GLY A 51 -19.16 44.54 -30.05
N ASP A 52 -19.98 45.37 -30.67
CA ASP A 52 -19.94 45.63 -32.11
C ASP A 52 -18.62 46.27 -32.56
N GLY A 53 -18.06 45.78 -33.66
CA GLY A 53 -16.81 46.30 -34.23
C GLY A 53 -15.52 45.83 -33.54
N THR A 54 -15.63 44.93 -32.56
CA THR A 54 -14.47 44.22 -32.00
C THR A 54 -14.02 43.08 -32.91
N ASP A 55 -12.73 42.76 -32.91
CA ASP A 55 -12.14 41.66 -33.68
C ASP A 55 -11.39 40.67 -32.76
N CYS A 56 -10.93 39.57 -33.36
CA CYS A 56 -10.19 38.53 -32.64
C CYS A 56 -8.67 38.76 -32.63
N SER A 57 -8.19 39.96 -32.97
CA SER A 57 -6.76 40.22 -33.16
C SER A 57 -6.33 41.59 -32.59
N PRO A 58 -5.61 41.61 -31.45
CA PRO A 58 -5.09 40.47 -30.70
C PRO A 58 -6.20 39.64 -30.05
N ASN A 59 -5.96 38.36 -29.74
CA ASN A 59 -6.99 37.52 -29.13
C ASN A 59 -7.39 38.10 -27.76
N LEU A 60 -8.60 38.66 -27.68
CA LEU A 60 -9.18 39.28 -26.47
C LEU A 60 -9.79 38.24 -25.53
N CYS A 61 -9.92 36.99 -25.97
CA CYS A 61 -10.60 35.94 -25.23
C CYS A 61 -9.73 35.35 -24.12
N PRO A 62 -10.34 34.61 -23.16
CA PRO A 62 -9.59 33.94 -22.11
C PRO A 62 -8.46 33.10 -22.71
N GLN A 63 -7.23 33.36 -22.30
CA GLN A 63 -6.10 32.56 -22.77
C GLN A 63 -6.17 31.19 -22.07
N VAL A 64 -5.95 30.14 -22.86
CA VAL A 64 -5.87 28.76 -22.38
C VAL A 64 -4.49 28.20 -22.66
N GLY A 65 -4.13 27.18 -21.89
CA GLY A 65 -2.85 26.50 -21.94
C GLY A 65 -2.92 25.15 -21.25
N ALA A 66 -1.88 24.36 -21.41
CA ALA A 66 -1.73 23.08 -20.74
C ALA A 66 -1.68 23.28 -19.22
N CYS A 67 -2.48 22.50 -18.51
CA CYS A 67 -2.50 22.40 -17.06
C CYS A 67 -2.08 20.99 -16.66
N CYS A 68 -1.00 20.90 -15.89
CA CYS A 68 -0.42 19.65 -15.45
C CYS A 68 -0.84 19.29 -14.03
N TYR A 69 -1.26 18.04 -13.84
CA TYR A 69 -1.63 17.51 -12.54
C TYR A 69 -0.59 16.53 -11.99
N GLY A 70 -0.62 16.32 -10.68
CA GLY A 70 0.33 15.43 -9.99
C GLY A 70 0.21 13.94 -10.38
N ASP A 71 -0.90 13.54 -10.98
CA ASP A 71 -1.10 12.20 -11.56
C ASP A 71 -0.62 12.08 -13.02
N GLY A 72 0.04 13.12 -13.54
CA GLY A 72 0.53 13.20 -14.91
C GLY A 72 -0.55 13.49 -15.95
N SER A 73 -1.80 13.69 -15.55
CA SER A 73 -2.85 14.14 -16.47
C SER A 73 -2.60 15.57 -16.93
N CYS A 74 -3.06 15.86 -18.14
CA CYS A 74 -2.94 17.16 -18.77
C CYS A 74 -4.29 17.57 -19.37
N LEU A 75 -4.74 18.79 -19.06
CA LEU A 75 -5.91 19.41 -19.67
C LEU A 75 -5.57 20.79 -20.20
N VAL A 76 -6.13 21.17 -21.35
CA VAL A 76 -6.05 22.55 -21.84
C VAL A 76 -7.21 23.35 -21.25
N GLN A 77 -6.89 24.36 -20.45
CA GLN A 77 -7.87 25.20 -19.76
C GLN A 77 -7.26 26.56 -19.39
N THR A 78 -8.04 27.44 -18.75
CA THR A 78 -7.52 28.74 -18.28
C THR A 78 -6.64 28.58 -17.06
N ASP A 79 -5.72 29.53 -16.83
CA ASP A 79 -4.87 29.59 -15.63
C ASP A 79 -5.69 29.52 -14.33
N ALA A 80 -6.79 30.27 -14.26
CA ALA A 80 -7.69 30.27 -13.11
C ALA A 80 -8.32 28.88 -12.86
N ALA A 81 -8.77 28.19 -13.91
CA ALA A 81 -9.33 26.84 -13.79
C ALA A 81 -8.25 25.82 -13.37
N CYS A 82 -7.03 25.97 -13.89
CA CYS A 82 -5.88 25.16 -13.53
C CYS A 82 -5.54 25.28 -12.04
N ALA A 83 -5.39 26.52 -11.56
CA ALA A 83 -5.10 26.81 -10.16
C ALA A 83 -6.23 26.32 -9.22
N LEU A 84 -7.50 26.50 -9.62
CA LEU A 84 -8.66 25.99 -8.87
C LEU A 84 -8.67 24.46 -8.75
N ALA A 85 -8.22 23.77 -9.79
CA ALA A 85 -8.10 22.31 -9.81
C ALA A 85 -6.80 21.81 -9.17
N GLY A 86 -5.92 22.69 -8.68
CA GLY A 86 -4.65 22.34 -8.06
C GLY A 86 -3.58 21.85 -9.04
N GLY A 87 -3.67 22.22 -10.32
CA GLY A 87 -2.66 21.92 -11.33
C GLY A 87 -1.67 23.07 -11.54
N ASP A 88 -0.59 22.76 -12.25
CA ASP A 88 0.46 23.70 -12.64
C ASP A 88 0.27 24.14 -14.10
N TYR A 89 -0.02 25.43 -14.29
CA TYR A 89 -0.25 26.02 -15.60
C TYR A 89 1.05 26.24 -16.36
N GLN A 90 1.14 25.75 -17.60
CA GLN A 90 2.35 25.79 -18.41
C GLN A 90 2.48 27.06 -19.27
N GLY A 91 1.48 27.95 -19.22
CA GLY A 91 1.44 29.22 -19.94
C GLY A 91 0.52 29.18 -21.16
N ASP A 92 0.17 30.38 -21.63
CA ASP A 92 -0.81 30.56 -22.71
C ASP A 92 -0.32 29.97 -24.03
N GLY A 93 -1.22 29.29 -24.75
CA GLY A 93 -0.94 28.66 -26.04
C GLY A 93 -0.13 27.35 -25.96
N THR A 94 0.16 26.86 -24.76
CA THR A 94 0.71 25.50 -24.58
C THR A 94 -0.39 24.43 -24.74
N ASP A 95 0.00 23.24 -25.16
CA ASP A 95 -0.92 22.11 -25.41
C ASP A 95 -0.43 20.85 -24.68
N CYS A 96 -1.31 19.87 -24.53
CA CYS A 96 -1.07 18.59 -23.88
C CYS A 96 -0.50 17.51 -24.81
N SER A 97 -0.08 17.89 -26.02
CA SER A 97 0.46 16.98 -27.03
C SER A 97 1.78 17.52 -27.62
N PRO A 98 2.93 16.87 -27.36
CA PRO A 98 3.11 15.74 -26.44
C PRO A 98 2.85 16.14 -24.97
N ASN A 99 2.42 15.19 -24.13
CA ASN A 99 2.19 15.46 -22.71
C ASN A 99 3.53 15.71 -22.00
N LEU A 100 3.80 16.97 -21.65
CA LEU A 100 5.01 17.40 -20.95
C LEU A 100 4.83 17.46 -19.42
N CYS A 101 3.68 17.04 -18.90
CA CYS A 101 3.42 16.98 -17.47
C CYS A 101 4.31 15.94 -16.79
N PRO A 102 4.41 15.96 -15.44
CA PRO A 102 5.17 14.96 -14.71
C PRO A 102 4.76 13.55 -15.13
N GLN A 103 5.72 12.75 -15.59
CA GLN A 103 5.44 11.38 -15.96
C GLN A 103 5.27 10.55 -14.69
N VAL A 104 4.26 9.68 -14.71
CA VAL A 104 3.95 8.76 -13.62
C VAL A 104 4.00 7.32 -14.12
N GLY A 105 4.19 6.41 -13.18
CA GLY A 105 4.31 4.99 -13.42
C GLY A 105 4.04 4.21 -12.15
N ALA A 106 3.94 2.89 -12.28
CA ALA A 106 3.81 1.98 -11.15
C ALA A 106 5.07 2.03 -10.27
N CYS A 107 4.85 2.13 -8.97
CA CYS A 107 5.87 2.05 -7.94
C CYS A 107 5.57 0.85 -7.06
N CYS A 108 6.52 -0.08 -6.99
CA CYS A 108 6.39 -1.32 -6.25
C CYS A 108 7.08 -1.26 -4.89
N TYR A 109 6.39 -1.70 -3.85
CA TYR A 109 6.92 -1.74 -2.50
C TYR A 109 7.19 -3.18 -2.04
N GLY A 110 8.04 -3.32 -1.02
CA GLY A 110 8.44 -4.63 -0.49
C GLY A 110 7.31 -5.43 0.18
N ASP A 111 6.21 -4.76 0.53
CA ASP A 111 4.98 -5.39 1.03
C ASP A 111 4.02 -5.82 -0.10
N GLY A 112 4.46 -5.70 -1.36
CA GLY A 112 3.67 -6.02 -2.55
C GLY A 112 2.63 -4.97 -2.93
N SER A 113 2.55 -3.86 -2.19
CA SER A 113 1.69 -2.73 -2.58
C SER A 113 2.22 -2.04 -3.84
N CYS A 114 1.29 -1.46 -4.60
CA CYS A 114 1.58 -0.74 -5.83
C CYS A 114 0.84 0.59 -5.84
N LEU A 115 1.56 1.68 -6.11
CA LEU A 115 0.99 3.01 -6.33
C LEU A 115 1.44 3.58 -7.67
N VAL A 116 0.56 4.33 -8.35
CA VAL A 116 0.95 5.10 -9.54
C VAL A 116 1.36 6.49 -9.08
N GLN A 117 2.62 6.85 -9.29
CA GLN A 117 3.20 8.12 -8.86
C GLN A 117 4.44 8.45 -9.69
N THR A 118 5.09 9.59 -9.42
CA THR A 118 6.34 9.96 -10.10
C THR A 118 7.52 9.12 -9.61
N ASP A 119 8.56 8.99 -10.43
CA ASP A 119 9.82 8.32 -10.06
C ASP A 119 10.42 8.89 -8.76
N ALA A 120 10.45 10.22 -8.64
CA ALA A 120 10.97 10.89 -7.44
C ALA A 120 10.16 10.56 -6.17
N ALA A 121 8.82 10.50 -6.26
CA ALA A 121 7.97 10.11 -5.14
C ALA A 121 8.16 8.63 -4.78
N CYS A 122 8.33 7.77 -5.78
CA CYS A 122 8.61 6.35 -5.60
C CYS A 122 9.93 6.11 -4.85
N ALA A 123 11.01 6.74 -5.32
CA ALA A 123 12.32 6.65 -4.69
C ALA A 123 12.31 7.20 -3.26
N LEU A 124 11.62 8.33 -3.01
CA LEU A 124 11.50 8.91 -1.67
C LEU A 124 10.76 7.98 -0.69
N ALA A 125 9.76 7.24 -1.19
CA ALA A 125 9.01 6.26 -0.41
C ALA A 125 9.71 4.89 -0.30
N GLY A 126 10.91 4.73 -0.90
CA GLY A 126 11.67 3.49 -0.87
C GLY A 126 11.09 2.36 -1.73
N GLY A 127 10.31 2.71 -2.76
CA GLY A 127 9.80 1.75 -3.74
C GLY A 127 10.65 1.67 -5.00
N ASP A 128 10.37 0.65 -5.81
CA ASP A 128 11.00 0.39 -7.10
C ASP A 128 10.09 0.88 -8.24
N TYR A 129 10.54 1.91 -8.97
CA TYR A 129 9.80 2.49 -10.08
C TYR A 129 9.87 1.60 -11.33
N GLN A 130 8.71 1.30 -11.94
CA GLN A 130 8.61 0.39 -13.08
C GLN A 130 8.71 1.10 -14.44
N GLY A 131 8.84 2.44 -14.44
CA GLY A 131 8.95 3.27 -15.63
C GLY A 131 7.66 3.99 -16.01
N ASP A 132 7.78 5.02 -16.81
CA ASP A 132 6.68 5.91 -17.20
C ASP A 132 5.58 5.16 -17.97
N GLY A 133 4.32 5.47 -17.66
CA GLY A 133 3.15 4.87 -18.31
C GLY A 133 2.81 3.45 -17.84
N THR A 134 3.58 2.88 -16.92
CA THR A 134 3.22 1.61 -16.26
C THR A 134 2.09 1.83 -15.23
N ASN A 135 1.33 0.78 -14.93
CA ASN A 135 0.19 0.86 -14.01
C ASN A 135 0.21 -0.26 -12.96
N CYS A 136 -0.66 -0.16 -11.96
CA CYS A 136 -0.82 -1.15 -10.90
C CYS A 136 -1.91 -2.19 -11.17
N SER A 137 -2.40 -2.30 -12.42
CA SER A 137 -3.51 -3.18 -12.78
C SER A 137 -3.24 -3.90 -14.12
N PRO A 138 -2.92 -5.21 -14.08
CA PRO A 138 -2.76 -6.06 -12.90
C PRO A 138 -1.57 -5.65 -12.02
N ASN A 139 -1.59 -5.95 -10.72
CA ASN A 139 -0.46 -5.66 -9.84
C ASN A 139 0.69 -6.62 -10.15
N LEU A 140 1.75 -6.10 -10.79
CA LEU A 140 2.95 -6.84 -11.18
C LEU A 140 4.10 -6.69 -10.16
N CYS A 141 3.86 -6.04 -9.03
CA CYS A 141 4.84 -5.92 -7.96
C CYS A 141 5.14 -7.28 -7.32
N PRO A 142 6.23 -7.40 -6.52
CA PRO A 142 6.54 -8.63 -5.82
C PRO A 142 5.33 -9.12 -5.02
N GLN A 143 4.89 -10.34 -5.29
CA GLN A 143 3.77 -10.92 -4.57
C GLN A 143 4.24 -11.33 -3.17
N VAL A 144 3.39 -11.07 -2.18
CA VAL A 144 3.64 -11.43 -0.78
C VAL A 144 2.56 -12.38 -0.28
N GLY A 145 2.90 -13.10 0.76
CA GLY A 145 2.06 -14.11 1.39
C GLY A 145 2.53 -14.40 2.80
N ALA A 146 1.73 -15.16 3.55
CA ALA A 146 2.09 -15.62 4.87
C ALA A 146 3.29 -16.57 4.81
N CYS A 147 4.26 -16.32 5.68
CA CYS A 147 5.41 -17.16 5.92
C CYS A 147 5.34 -17.71 7.34
N CYS A 148 5.30 -19.03 7.47
CA CYS A 148 5.19 -19.71 8.75
C CYS A 148 6.54 -20.20 9.24
N TYR A 149 6.86 -19.89 10.50
CA TYR A 149 8.07 -20.35 11.15
C TYR A 149 7.79 -21.46 12.17
N ARG A 150 8.86 -22.18 12.54
CA ARG A 150 8.77 -23.33 13.47
C ARG A 150 8.35 -22.96 14.89
N ASP A 151 8.55 -21.70 15.28
CA ASP A 151 8.11 -21.17 16.57
C ASP A 151 6.64 -20.70 16.54
N GLY A 152 5.93 -20.95 15.44
CA GLY A 152 4.54 -20.55 15.23
C GLY A 152 4.37 -19.07 14.85
N SER A 153 5.47 -18.31 14.73
CA SER A 153 5.39 -16.94 14.23
C SER A 153 5.00 -16.92 12.75
N CYS A 154 4.32 -15.83 12.35
CA CYS A 154 3.87 -15.60 10.99
C CYS A 154 4.24 -14.19 10.56
N LEU A 155 4.88 -14.06 9.40
CA LEU A 155 5.15 -12.77 8.75
C LEU A 155 4.61 -12.77 7.33
N VAL A 156 4.08 -11.63 6.87
CA VAL A 156 3.73 -11.44 5.46
C VAL A 156 4.95 -10.89 4.74
N GLN A 157 5.48 -11.64 3.77
CA GLN A 157 6.67 -11.28 3.01
C GLN A 157 6.70 -12.04 1.67
N THR A 158 7.71 -11.80 0.84
CA THR A 158 7.87 -12.53 -0.43
C THR A 158 8.31 -13.98 -0.19
N ASP A 159 8.04 -14.86 -1.15
CA ASP A 159 8.49 -16.27 -1.13
C ASP A 159 10.01 -16.37 -0.91
N ALA A 160 10.80 -15.57 -1.65
CA ALA A 160 12.24 -15.54 -1.52
C ALA A 160 12.72 -15.13 -0.11
N ALA A 161 12.09 -14.13 0.50
CA ALA A 161 12.41 -13.70 1.86
C ALA A 161 12.03 -14.77 2.89
N CYS A 162 10.89 -15.44 2.69
CA CYS A 162 10.44 -16.54 3.53
C CYS A 162 11.41 -17.72 3.52
N ALA A 163 11.81 -18.17 2.32
CA ALA A 163 12.77 -19.25 2.15
C ALA A 163 14.15 -18.90 2.75
N LEU A 164 14.62 -17.66 2.57
CA LEU A 164 15.89 -17.20 3.14
C LEU A 164 15.87 -17.20 4.67
N ALA A 165 14.73 -16.87 5.28
CA ALA A 165 14.52 -16.91 6.72
C ALA A 165 14.23 -18.32 7.27
N GLY A 166 14.16 -19.34 6.42
CA GLY A 166 13.89 -20.73 6.81
C GLY A 166 12.44 -21.00 7.22
N GLY A 167 11.50 -20.19 6.75
CA GLY A 167 10.07 -20.41 6.93
C GLY A 167 9.42 -21.12 5.74
N ASP A 168 8.16 -21.53 5.93
CA ASP A 168 7.33 -22.19 4.94
C ASP A 168 6.31 -21.18 4.36
N TYR A 169 6.44 -20.86 3.06
CA TYR A 169 5.57 -19.93 2.36
C TYR A 169 4.21 -20.55 2.05
N GLN A 170 3.13 -19.85 2.39
CA GLN A 170 1.75 -20.34 2.23
C GLN A 170 1.11 -19.97 0.89
N GLY A 171 1.82 -19.23 0.04
CA GLY A 171 1.36 -18.78 -1.27
C GLY A 171 0.92 -17.33 -1.31
N ASP A 172 0.87 -16.76 -2.51
CA ASP A 172 0.58 -15.34 -2.75
C ASP A 172 -0.83 -14.96 -2.27
N GLY A 173 -0.95 -13.80 -1.64
CA GLY A 173 -2.21 -13.27 -1.11
C GLY A 173 -2.70 -13.92 0.19
N THR A 174 -1.98 -14.90 0.73
CA THR A 174 -2.24 -15.41 2.08
C THR A 174 -1.79 -14.40 3.15
N ASN A 175 -2.40 -14.45 4.34
CA ASN A 175 -2.11 -13.51 5.42
C ASN A 175 -1.87 -14.22 6.75
N CYS A 176 -1.39 -13.47 7.75
CA CYS A 176 -1.13 -13.96 9.10
C CYS A 176 -2.29 -13.73 10.08
N SER A 177 -3.49 -13.41 9.57
CA SER A 177 -4.65 -13.07 10.40
C SER A 177 -5.94 -13.71 9.86
N PRO A 178 -6.45 -14.77 10.50
CA PRO A 178 -5.91 -15.42 11.70
C PRO A 178 -4.56 -16.13 11.44
N ASN A 179 -3.73 -16.29 12.47
CA ASN A 179 -2.46 -17.02 12.33
C ASN A 179 -2.75 -18.52 12.12
N LEU A 180 -2.53 -19.02 10.90
CA LEU A 180 -2.73 -20.42 10.52
C LEU A 180 -1.43 -21.24 10.55
N CYS A 181 -0.33 -20.66 11.01
CA CYS A 181 0.93 -21.37 11.16
C CYS A 181 0.84 -22.46 12.24
N PRO A 182 1.77 -23.43 12.26
CA PRO A 182 1.79 -24.46 13.30
C PRO A 182 1.81 -23.81 14.68
N GLN A 183 0.79 -24.12 15.49
CA GLN A 183 0.74 -23.61 16.85
C GLN A 183 1.76 -24.36 17.71
N VAL A 184 2.39 -23.63 18.62
CA VAL A 184 3.37 -24.17 19.57
C VAL A 184 2.91 -23.94 20.99
N GLY A 185 3.42 -24.78 21.89
CA GLY A 185 3.09 -24.77 23.31
C GLY A 185 4.18 -25.47 24.10
N ALA A 186 4.10 -25.36 25.42
CA ALA A 186 5.02 -26.03 26.32
C ALA A 186 4.85 -27.55 26.24
N CYS A 187 5.97 -28.24 26.16
CA CYS A 187 6.09 -29.69 26.22
C CYS A 187 6.89 -30.07 27.45
N CYS A 188 6.27 -30.82 28.36
CA CYS A 188 6.89 -31.25 29.61
C CYS A 188 7.44 -32.66 29.50
N TYR A 189 8.67 -32.87 29.95
CA TYR A 189 9.32 -34.17 29.97
C TYR A 189 9.41 -34.73 31.39
N GLY A 190 9.58 -36.05 31.51
CA GLY A 190 9.64 -36.74 32.80
C GLY A 190 10.85 -36.37 33.67
N ASP A 191 11.89 -35.77 33.07
CA ASP A 191 13.06 -35.23 33.79
C ASP A 191 12.86 -33.77 34.25
N GLY A 192 11.65 -33.22 34.08
CA GLY A 192 11.31 -31.84 34.42
C GLY A 192 11.76 -30.81 33.39
N SER A 193 12.42 -31.23 32.30
CA SER A 193 12.74 -30.31 31.21
C SER A 193 11.49 -29.85 30.47
N CYS A 194 11.57 -28.65 29.88
CA CYS A 194 10.48 -28.06 29.12
C CYS A 194 11.00 -27.41 27.84
N LEU A 195 10.33 -27.69 26.72
CA LEU A 195 10.57 -27.04 25.44
C LEU A 195 9.27 -26.49 24.88
N VAL A 196 9.32 -25.34 24.19
CA VAL A 196 8.20 -24.83 23.39
C VAL A 196 8.33 -25.38 21.98
N GLN A 197 7.35 -26.18 21.57
CA GLN A 197 7.34 -26.85 20.27
C GLN A 197 5.91 -27.20 19.85
N THR A 198 5.73 -27.78 18.67
CA THR A 198 4.41 -28.25 18.22
C THR A 198 3.97 -29.49 19.00
N ASP A 199 2.65 -29.71 19.08
CA ASP A 199 2.06 -30.91 19.68
C ASP A 199 2.66 -32.21 19.12
N ALA A 200 2.76 -32.30 17.78
CA ALA A 200 3.34 -33.45 17.11
C ALA A 200 4.83 -33.69 17.48
N ALA A 201 5.63 -32.63 17.61
CA ALA A 201 7.03 -32.75 18.03
C ALA A 201 7.13 -33.17 19.50
N CYS A 202 6.25 -32.66 20.37
CA CYS A 202 6.17 -33.05 21.77
C CYS A 202 5.85 -34.53 21.94
N ALA A 203 4.81 -35.01 21.25
CA ALA A 203 4.40 -36.41 21.27
C ALA A 203 5.49 -37.34 20.73
N LEU A 204 6.18 -36.95 19.64
CA LEU A 204 7.28 -37.73 19.07
C LEU A 204 8.47 -37.85 20.04
N ALA A 205 8.73 -36.82 20.83
CA ALA A 205 9.77 -36.80 21.85
C ALA A 205 9.35 -37.46 23.18
N GLY A 206 8.12 -37.97 23.29
CA GLY A 206 7.60 -38.62 24.50
C GLY A 206 7.31 -37.66 25.65
N GLY A 207 7.05 -36.38 25.36
CA GLY A 207 6.63 -35.40 26.35
C GLY A 207 5.12 -35.18 26.37
N ASP A 208 4.64 -34.48 27.39
CA ASP A 208 3.25 -34.11 27.59
C ASP A 208 3.01 -32.66 27.14
N TYR A 209 2.21 -32.48 26.08
CA TYR A 209 1.89 -31.17 25.53
C TYR A 209 0.85 -30.45 26.39
N GLN A 210 1.13 -29.19 26.74
CA GLN A 210 0.30 -28.40 27.67
C GLN A 210 -0.75 -27.52 26.96
N GLY A 211 -0.79 -27.57 25.62
CA GLY A 211 -1.71 -26.81 24.78
C GLY A 211 -1.09 -25.58 24.13
N ASP A 212 -1.73 -25.11 23.06
CA ASP A 212 -1.23 -23.99 22.25
C ASP A 212 -1.12 -22.69 23.06
N GLY A 213 -0.03 -21.94 22.82
CA GLY A 213 0.24 -20.68 23.49
C GLY A 213 0.73 -20.79 24.94
N THR A 214 0.85 -22.01 25.49
CA THR A 214 1.51 -22.23 26.78
C THR A 214 3.03 -22.07 26.66
N ASN A 215 3.69 -21.68 27.75
CA ASN A 215 5.14 -21.47 27.79
C ASN A 215 5.74 -22.17 29.02
N CYS A 216 7.05 -22.42 28.98
CA CYS A 216 7.77 -23.17 30.01
C CYS A 216 8.00 -22.42 31.32
N SER A 217 7.71 -21.11 31.36
CA SER A 217 8.06 -20.22 32.48
C SER A 217 6.81 -19.77 33.26
N PRO A 218 6.89 -19.60 34.61
CA PRO A 218 8.06 -19.88 35.44
C PRO A 218 8.19 -21.34 35.88
N ASN A 219 7.10 -22.11 36.02
CA ASN A 219 7.12 -23.50 36.50
C ASN A 219 5.85 -24.24 36.05
N LEU A 220 5.73 -24.52 34.75
CA LEU A 220 4.58 -25.25 34.21
C LEU A 220 4.74 -26.77 34.34
N CYS A 221 5.97 -27.28 34.21
CA CYS A 221 6.27 -28.71 34.19
C CYS A 221 6.54 -29.27 35.60
N PRO A 222 6.39 -30.60 35.79
CA PRO A 222 6.71 -31.27 37.05
C PRO A 222 8.13 -30.94 37.49
N GLN A 223 8.27 -30.52 38.74
CA GLN A 223 9.58 -30.23 39.31
C GLN A 223 10.27 -31.53 39.69
N VAL A 224 11.60 -31.56 39.52
CA VAL A 224 12.45 -32.68 39.89
C VAL A 224 13.46 -32.28 40.95
N GLY A 225 13.91 -33.25 41.71
CA GLY A 225 14.84 -33.10 42.81
C GLY A 225 15.53 -34.41 43.14
N ALA A 226 16.53 -34.34 44.01
CA ALA A 226 17.27 -35.51 44.45
C ALA A 226 16.37 -36.41 45.30
N CYS A 227 16.38 -37.69 44.97
CA CYS A 227 15.72 -38.75 45.70
C CYS A 227 16.78 -39.69 46.28
N CYS A 228 16.83 -39.80 47.60
CA CYS A 228 17.79 -40.63 48.31
C CYS A 228 17.20 -41.99 48.67
N TYR A 229 17.94 -43.07 48.42
CA TYR A 229 17.53 -44.43 48.76
C TYR A 229 18.32 -44.98 49.96
N GLY A 230 17.75 -45.99 50.62
CA GLY A 230 18.35 -46.61 51.81
C GLY A 230 19.69 -47.33 51.57
N ASP A 231 20.07 -47.58 50.31
CA ASP A 231 21.37 -48.12 49.91
C ASP A 231 22.41 -47.02 49.59
N GLY A 232 22.07 -45.75 49.85
CA GLY A 232 22.92 -44.59 49.57
C GLY A 232 22.90 -44.14 48.11
N SER A 233 22.13 -44.80 47.23
CA SER A 233 21.96 -44.33 45.85
C SER A 233 21.10 -43.07 45.77
N CYS A 234 21.29 -42.31 44.70
CA CYS A 234 20.56 -41.07 44.45
C CYS A 234 20.17 -40.94 42.98
N LEU A 235 18.91 -40.58 42.73
CA LEU A 235 18.40 -40.23 41.40
C LEU A 235 17.71 -38.86 41.42
N VAL A 236 17.80 -38.10 40.34
CA VAL A 236 17.01 -36.88 40.15
C VAL A 236 15.71 -37.27 39.45
N GLN A 237 14.58 -37.08 40.11
CA GLN A 237 13.26 -37.44 39.60
C GLN A 237 12.17 -36.60 40.28
N THR A 238 10.91 -36.78 39.89
CA THR A 238 9.79 -36.08 40.54
C THR A 238 9.55 -36.61 41.96
N ASP A 239 8.96 -35.79 42.83
CA ASP A 239 8.54 -36.20 44.18
C ASP A 239 7.68 -37.48 44.17
N ALA A 240 6.71 -37.55 43.25
CA ALA A 240 5.84 -38.71 43.09
C ALA A 240 6.61 -39.98 42.70
N ALA A 241 7.59 -39.88 41.78
CA ALA A 241 8.43 -41.01 41.39
C ALA A 241 9.35 -41.45 42.55
N CYS A 242 9.89 -40.50 43.31
CA CYS A 242 10.70 -40.76 44.49
C CYS A 242 9.92 -41.53 45.56
N ALA A 243 8.70 -41.06 45.89
CA ALA A 243 7.83 -41.70 46.85
C ALA A 243 7.40 -43.11 46.40
N LEU A 244 7.09 -43.30 45.11
CA LEU A 244 6.71 -44.61 44.57
C LEU A 244 7.86 -45.62 44.64
N ALA A 245 9.09 -45.16 44.46
CA ALA A 245 10.30 -45.98 44.57
C ALA A 245 10.78 -46.18 46.01
N GLY A 246 10.08 -45.62 47.01
CA GLY A 246 10.42 -45.75 48.43
C GLY A 246 11.67 -44.96 48.85
N GLY A 247 12.00 -43.89 48.13
CA GLY A 247 13.09 -42.98 48.49
C GLY A 247 12.62 -41.73 49.22
N ASP A 248 13.57 -41.00 49.81
CA ASP A 248 13.35 -39.73 50.51
C ASP A 248 13.67 -38.55 49.58
N TYR A 249 12.65 -37.78 49.21
CA TYR A 249 12.77 -36.62 48.33
C TYR A 249 13.35 -35.41 49.07
N GLN A 250 14.39 -34.80 48.50
CA GLN A 250 15.14 -33.71 49.13
C GLN A 250 14.64 -32.31 48.75
N GLY A 251 13.58 -32.22 47.93
CA GLY A 251 12.95 -30.98 47.48
C GLY A 251 13.34 -30.59 46.05
N ASP A 252 12.53 -29.73 45.44
CA ASP A 252 12.67 -29.30 44.05
C ASP A 252 14.01 -28.58 43.81
N GLY A 253 14.64 -28.86 42.66
CA GLY A 253 15.91 -28.25 42.27
C GLY A 253 17.14 -28.77 43.02
N THR A 254 16.97 -29.77 43.90
CA THR A 254 18.11 -30.44 44.53
C THR A 254 18.75 -31.46 43.59
N ASN A 255 20.08 -31.62 43.67
CA ASN A 255 20.85 -32.53 42.83
C ASN A 255 21.57 -33.60 43.67
N CYS A 256 21.80 -34.77 43.10
CA CYS A 256 22.54 -35.87 43.71
C CYS A 256 24.01 -35.52 43.96
N SER A 257 24.30 -34.91 45.10
CA SER A 257 25.65 -34.56 45.54
C SER A 257 26.22 -35.65 46.44
N PRO A 258 27.56 -35.85 46.48
CA PRO A 258 28.19 -36.98 47.19
C PRO A 258 27.83 -37.15 48.67
N ASN A 259 27.45 -36.06 49.36
CA ASN A 259 27.11 -36.07 50.79
C ASN A 259 25.62 -35.77 51.07
N LEU A 260 24.77 -35.77 50.05
CA LEU A 260 23.34 -35.46 50.22
C LEU A 260 22.57 -36.64 50.83
N CYS A 261 22.85 -37.86 50.36
CA CYS A 261 22.18 -39.07 50.82
C CYS A 261 22.97 -39.77 51.94
N PRO A 262 22.29 -40.47 52.87
CA PRO A 262 22.95 -41.22 53.93
C PRO A 262 23.90 -42.26 53.34
N GLN A 263 25.18 -42.21 53.70
CA GLN A 263 26.16 -43.23 53.33
C GLN A 263 25.92 -44.47 54.20
N VAL A 264 25.69 -45.63 53.57
CA VAL A 264 25.64 -46.92 54.26
C VAL A 264 27.03 -47.25 54.80
N GLY A 265 27.14 -47.34 56.12
CA GLY A 265 28.35 -47.76 56.85
C GLY A 265 28.45 -49.27 57.01
#